data_AF-A0A159ZWP6-F1
#
_entry.id   AF-A0A159ZWP6-F1
#
_cell.length_a   1.000
_cell.length_b   1.000
_cell.length_c   1.000
_cell.angle_alpha   90.00
_cell.angle_beta   90.00
_cell.angle_gamma   90.00
#
_symmetry.space_group_name_H-M   'P 1'
#
loop_
_entity.id
_entity.type
_entity.pdbx_description
1 polymer ?
#
loop_
_entity_poly.entity_id
_entity_poly.type
_entity_poly.pdbx_seq_one_letter_code
_entity_poly.pdbx_strand_id
1 'polypeptide(L)'
;MDNAIGKPSLPRASRLDGQATRLQILEKAGELFAEQGLANTTSKQICERSQANSAAVNYHFVNKEGLYRAVLLEAHARLVRMETLVSLNERPGSPQDKLRALITVLVERLHDHPDGWALKVLTREVLSPSPEFEVVLKEQSFPKAHILRGLLGQIMNLPADHPTTLRSAISVFAPCLFLLIAHQPLKQHVLQGLSLEPQGLIDHMMSYALGGLQAVAATAHDAAN
;
A
#
# COMPACT_ATOMS: atom_id res chain seq x y z
N MET A 1 -13.43 -2.56 61.50
CA MET A 1 -12.02 -3.00 61.35
C MET A 1 -12.11 -4.44 60.86
N ASP A 2 -11.88 -4.80 59.60
CA ASP A 2 -11.12 -4.15 58.56
C ASP A 2 -11.67 -4.41 57.15
N ASN A 3 -11.29 -3.50 56.28
CA ASN A 3 -11.76 -3.21 54.94
C ASN A 3 -11.06 -4.08 53.88
N ALA A 4 -11.79 -4.32 52.78
CA ALA A 4 -11.33 -4.54 51.39
C ALA A 4 -10.03 -5.32 51.11
N ILE A 5 -10.17 -6.52 50.52
CA ILE A 5 -9.21 -7.04 49.54
C ILE A 5 -9.89 -6.98 48.17
N GLY A 6 -9.51 -5.97 47.39
CA GLY A 6 -10.00 -5.74 46.05
C GLY A 6 -9.68 -6.91 45.12
N LYS A 7 -10.66 -7.27 44.28
CA LYS A 7 -10.39 -7.99 43.03
C LYS A 7 -10.04 -6.97 41.96
N PRO A 8 -8.87 -7.08 41.31
CA PRO A 8 -8.80 -6.63 39.93
C PRO A 8 -8.08 -7.64 39.05
N SER A 9 -8.79 -8.24 38.08
CA SER A 9 -8.23 -8.55 36.76
C SER A 9 -9.25 -9.19 35.82
N LEU A 10 -9.86 -8.38 34.94
CA LEU A 10 -10.21 -8.85 33.59
C LEU A 10 -9.80 -7.80 32.54
N PRO A 11 -8.52 -7.74 32.11
CA PRO A 11 -8.07 -6.75 31.13
C PRO A 11 -7.63 -7.36 29.78
N ARG A 12 -7.60 -8.70 29.61
CA ARG A 12 -7.06 -9.34 28.39
C ARG A 12 -8.14 -9.79 27.39
N ALA A 13 -9.17 -10.53 27.82
CA ALA A 13 -10.22 -11.04 26.93
C ALA A 13 -11.01 -9.90 26.24
N SER A 14 -11.52 -8.93 27.01
CA SER A 14 -12.29 -7.79 26.48
C SER A 14 -11.52 -6.92 25.48
N ARG A 15 -10.19 -6.82 25.60
CA ARG A 15 -9.35 -6.07 24.64
C ARG A 15 -9.14 -6.84 23.34
N LEU A 16 -8.99 -8.16 23.42
CA LEU A 16 -8.89 -9.05 22.26
C LEU A 16 -10.20 -9.04 21.46
N ASP A 17 -11.34 -9.09 22.15
CA ASP A 17 -12.67 -9.01 21.54
C ASP A 17 -12.88 -7.68 20.81
N GLY A 18 -12.50 -6.56 21.45
CA GLY A 18 -12.58 -5.23 20.84
C GLY A 18 -11.66 -5.05 19.61
N GLN A 19 -10.46 -5.65 19.62
CA GLN A 19 -9.59 -5.63 18.44
C GLN A 19 -10.15 -6.45 17.29
N ALA A 20 -10.71 -7.64 17.58
CA ALA A 20 -11.34 -8.48 16.59
C ALA A 20 -12.55 -7.77 15.94
N THR A 21 -13.42 -7.15 16.74
CA THR A 21 -14.55 -6.36 16.25
C THR A 21 -14.07 -5.18 15.38
N ARG A 22 -13.04 -4.45 15.81
CA ARG A 22 -12.46 -3.36 15.01
C ARG A 22 -11.99 -3.85 13.63
N LEU A 23 -11.24 -4.97 13.60
CA LEU A 23 -10.73 -5.54 12.35
C LEU A 23 -11.87 -6.01 11.44
N GLN A 24 -12.92 -6.63 12.00
CA GLN A 24 -14.10 -7.05 11.25
C GLN A 24 -14.82 -5.86 10.62
N ILE A 25 -15.04 -4.78 11.37
CA ILE A 25 -15.64 -3.55 10.84
C ILE A 25 -14.77 -2.98 9.71
N LEU A 26 -13.45 -2.92 9.92
CA LEU A 26 -12.50 -2.41 8.91
C LEU A 26 -12.55 -3.24 7.62
N GLU A 27 -12.53 -4.57 7.72
CA GLU A 27 -12.57 -5.48 6.57
C GLU A 27 -13.85 -5.28 5.76
N LYS A 28 -15.01 -5.27 6.44
CA LYS A 28 -16.31 -5.15 5.80
C LYS A 28 -16.59 -3.75 5.26
N ALA A 29 -16.07 -2.72 5.91
CA ALA A 29 -16.08 -1.37 5.38
C ALA A 29 -15.20 -1.27 4.12
N GLY A 30 -14.00 -1.86 4.14
CA GLY A 30 -13.09 -1.89 2.99
C GLY A 30 -13.73 -2.54 1.76
N GLU A 31 -14.39 -3.69 1.92
CA GLU A 31 -15.19 -4.34 0.88
C GLU A 31 -16.26 -3.40 0.30
N LEU A 32 -17.09 -2.80 1.15
CA LEU A 32 -18.14 -1.86 0.71
C LEU A 32 -17.56 -0.64 -0.02
N PHE A 33 -16.50 -0.04 0.52
CA PHE A 33 -15.88 1.12 -0.10
C PHE A 33 -15.24 0.78 -1.46
N ALA A 34 -14.68 -0.42 -1.61
CA ALA A 34 -14.20 -0.91 -2.90
C ALA A 34 -15.34 -1.12 -3.91
N GLU A 35 -16.50 -1.58 -3.46
CA GLU A 35 -17.67 -1.87 -4.30
C GLU A 35 -18.35 -0.58 -4.81
N GLN A 36 -18.59 0.40 -3.94
CA GLN A 36 -19.46 1.55 -4.25
C GLN A 36 -18.85 2.93 -3.94
N GLY A 37 -17.68 2.99 -3.30
CA GLY A 37 -17.00 4.23 -2.89
C GLY A 37 -17.55 4.87 -1.62
N LEU A 38 -16.83 5.89 -1.11
CA LEU A 38 -17.18 6.61 0.13
C LEU A 38 -18.56 7.29 0.08
N ALA A 39 -18.86 7.97 -1.03
CA ALA A 39 -20.09 8.76 -1.18
C ALA A 39 -21.36 7.89 -1.12
N ASN A 40 -21.32 6.70 -1.73
CA ASN A 40 -22.48 5.81 -1.82
C ASN A 40 -22.55 4.80 -0.66
N THR A 41 -21.58 4.80 0.24
CA THR A 41 -21.59 3.93 1.42
C THR A 41 -22.19 4.64 2.62
N THR A 42 -23.10 3.97 3.32
CA THR A 42 -23.75 4.47 4.54
C THR A 42 -23.27 3.72 5.79
N SER A 43 -23.29 4.39 6.94
CA SER A 43 -22.95 3.76 8.23
C SER A 43 -23.88 2.58 8.55
N LYS A 44 -25.13 2.62 8.09
CA LYS A 44 -26.09 1.53 8.23
C LYS A 44 -25.64 0.27 7.47
N GLN A 45 -25.26 0.40 6.20
CA GLN A 45 -24.74 -0.71 5.41
C GLN A 45 -23.47 -1.31 6.04
N ILE A 46 -22.59 -0.47 6.61
CA ILE A 46 -21.39 -0.92 7.30
C ILE A 46 -21.76 -1.75 8.54
N CYS A 47 -22.69 -1.28 9.37
CA CYS A 47 -23.18 -2.03 10.54
C CYS A 47 -23.77 -3.37 10.13
N GLU A 48 -24.65 -3.38 9.12
CA GLU A 48 -25.28 -4.60 8.60
C GLU A 48 -24.25 -5.60 8.06
N ARG A 49 -23.29 -5.15 7.24
CA ARG A 49 -22.26 -6.02 6.64
C ARG A 49 -21.26 -6.55 7.67
N SER A 50 -20.90 -5.72 8.65
CA SER A 50 -19.97 -6.10 9.73
C SER A 50 -20.63 -6.89 10.86
N GLN A 51 -21.96 -6.97 10.90
CA GLN A 51 -22.73 -7.50 12.03
C GLN A 51 -22.41 -6.79 13.36
N ALA A 52 -21.84 -5.58 13.29
CA ALA A 52 -21.57 -4.74 14.44
C ALA A 52 -22.72 -3.75 14.64
N ASN A 53 -23.02 -3.41 15.89
CA ASN A 53 -23.97 -2.35 16.18
C ASN A 53 -23.32 -0.97 16.00
N SER A 54 -24.15 0.07 15.83
CA SER A 54 -23.67 1.45 15.62
C SER A 54 -22.81 1.97 16.77
N ALA A 55 -23.04 1.50 18.01
CA ALA A 55 -22.22 1.88 19.16
C ALA A 55 -20.79 1.34 19.06
N ALA A 56 -20.61 0.10 18.59
CA ALA A 56 -19.29 -0.49 18.36
C ALA A 56 -18.53 0.21 17.23
N VAL A 57 -19.23 0.55 16.14
CA VAL A 57 -18.63 1.33 15.04
C VAL A 57 -18.18 2.69 15.54
N ASN A 58 -19.05 3.43 16.25
CA ASN A 58 -18.74 4.75 16.79
C ASN A 58 -17.64 4.72 17.87
N TYR A 59 -17.55 3.62 18.64
CA TYR A 59 -16.48 3.42 19.62
C TYR A 59 -15.11 3.29 18.96
N HIS A 60 -15.01 2.62 17.81
CA HIS A 60 -13.76 2.39 17.10
C HIS A 60 -13.42 3.47 16.06
N PHE A 61 -14.43 4.09 15.46
CA PHE A 61 -14.29 5.03 14.36
C PHE A 61 -15.25 6.19 14.56
N VAL A 62 -14.69 7.39 14.66
CA VAL A 62 -15.42 8.62 15.02
C VAL A 62 -16.58 8.91 14.05
N ASN A 63 -16.35 8.70 12.75
CA ASN A 63 -17.34 8.88 11.68
C ASN A 63 -16.98 8.01 10.46
N LYS A 64 -17.80 8.09 9.40
CA LYS A 64 -17.60 7.31 8.16
C LYS A 64 -16.28 7.66 7.48
N GLU A 65 -15.94 8.95 7.46
CA GLU A 65 -14.71 9.49 6.87
C GLU A 65 -13.47 8.99 7.63
N GLY A 66 -13.53 8.94 8.95
CA GLY A 66 -12.48 8.39 9.80
C GLY A 66 -12.30 6.89 9.64
N LEU A 67 -13.40 6.15 9.43
CA LEU A 67 -13.34 4.73 9.05
C LEU A 67 -12.74 4.56 7.65
N TYR A 68 -13.12 5.39 6.69
CA TYR A 68 -12.56 5.36 5.34
C TYR A 68 -11.06 5.65 5.33
N ARG A 69 -10.61 6.65 6.10
CA ARG A 69 -9.18 6.90 6.31
C ARG A 69 -8.47 5.69 6.90
N ALA A 70 -9.04 5.03 7.91
CA ALA A 70 -8.45 3.82 8.48
C ALA A 70 -8.35 2.69 7.44
N VAL A 71 -9.36 2.53 6.60
CA VAL A 71 -9.39 1.59 5.46
C VAL A 71 -8.27 1.91 4.46
N LEU A 72 -8.06 3.20 4.12
CA LEU A 72 -6.97 3.62 3.24
C LEU A 72 -5.58 3.35 3.83
N LEU A 73 -5.38 3.64 5.11
CA LEU A 73 -4.13 3.36 5.82
C LEU A 73 -3.82 1.86 5.82
N GLU A 74 -4.82 1.03 6.11
CA GLU A 74 -4.71 -0.42 6.05
C GLU A 74 -4.42 -0.90 4.62
N ALA A 75 -5.09 -0.35 3.62
CA ALA A 75 -4.85 -0.70 2.22
C ALA A 75 -3.39 -0.43 1.80
N HIS A 76 -2.84 0.72 2.22
CA HIS A 76 -1.42 1.02 2.02
C HIS A 76 -0.48 0.06 2.74
N ALA A 77 -0.82 -0.36 3.97
CA ALA A 77 -0.04 -1.33 4.73
C ALA A 77 -0.08 -2.72 4.07
N ARG A 78 -1.26 -3.12 3.56
CA ARG A 78 -1.45 -4.33 2.77
C ARG A 78 -0.68 -4.30 1.48
N LEU A 79 -0.57 -3.16 0.78
CA LEU A 79 0.26 -3.04 -0.42
C LEU A 79 1.74 -3.23 -0.10
N VAL A 80 2.32 -2.42 0.79
CA VAL A 80 3.66 -2.63 1.34
C VAL A 80 3.73 -1.92 2.69
N ARG A 81 4.10 -2.65 3.74
CA ARG A 81 4.29 -2.07 5.07
C ARG A 81 5.53 -1.18 5.13
N MET A 82 5.48 -0.12 5.92
CA MET A 82 6.61 0.80 6.07
C MET A 82 7.85 0.06 6.59
N GLU A 83 7.67 -0.80 7.58
CA GLU A 83 8.73 -1.58 8.21
C GLU A 83 9.42 -2.50 7.19
N THR A 84 8.66 -3.00 6.22
CA THR A 84 9.21 -3.81 5.12
C THR A 84 10.14 -2.96 4.25
N LEU A 85 9.73 -1.76 3.84
CA LEU A 85 10.58 -0.86 3.06
C LEU A 85 11.83 -0.42 3.82
N VAL A 86 11.69 -0.04 5.09
CA VAL A 86 12.81 0.35 5.95
C VAL A 86 13.80 -0.81 6.08
N SER A 87 13.31 -2.01 6.42
CA SER A 87 14.16 -3.19 6.55
C SER A 87 14.89 -3.54 5.25
N LEU A 88 14.23 -3.41 4.08
CA LEU A 88 14.86 -3.65 2.79
C LEU A 88 15.94 -2.60 2.48
N ASN A 89 15.69 -1.34 2.81
CA ASN A 89 16.63 -0.25 2.60
C ASN A 89 17.87 -0.36 3.50
N GLU A 90 17.70 -0.86 4.72
CA GLU A 90 18.78 -1.04 5.71
C GLU A 90 19.59 -2.33 5.51
N ARG A 91 19.11 -3.29 4.72
CA ARG A 91 19.85 -4.53 4.45
C ARG A 91 21.25 -4.25 3.89
N PRO A 92 22.26 -5.07 4.24
CA PRO A 92 23.54 -5.06 3.54
C PRO A 92 23.36 -5.41 2.06
N GLY A 93 24.22 -4.86 1.20
CA GLY A 93 24.21 -5.13 -0.25
C GLY A 93 24.17 -3.86 -1.10
N SER A 94 24.27 -4.05 -2.41
CA SER A 94 24.23 -2.94 -3.36
C SER A 94 22.81 -2.34 -3.45
N PRO A 95 22.66 -1.07 -3.83
CA PRO A 95 21.35 -0.48 -4.14
C PRO A 95 20.55 -1.31 -5.17
N GLN A 96 21.23 -1.96 -6.12
CA GLN A 96 20.62 -2.83 -7.12
C GLN A 96 20.01 -4.09 -6.49
N ASP A 97 20.69 -4.69 -5.51
CA ASP A 97 20.17 -5.86 -4.78
C ASP A 97 18.93 -5.50 -3.96
N LYS A 98 18.93 -4.31 -3.34
CA LYS A 98 17.78 -3.79 -2.61
C LYS A 98 16.59 -3.51 -3.53
N LEU A 99 16.85 -2.96 -4.71
CA LEU A 99 15.81 -2.76 -5.73
C LEU A 99 15.22 -4.09 -6.19
N ARG A 100 16.06 -5.10 -6.42
CA ARG A 100 15.60 -6.46 -6.75
C ARG A 100 14.71 -7.03 -5.66
N ALA A 101 15.13 -6.94 -4.40
CA ALA A 101 14.35 -7.43 -3.27
C ALA A 101 12.99 -6.71 -3.15
N LEU A 102 12.96 -5.41 -3.43
CA LEU A 102 11.71 -4.65 -3.45
C LEU A 102 10.78 -5.07 -4.60
N ILE A 103 11.30 -5.20 -5.82
CA ILE A 103 10.51 -5.66 -6.97
C ILE A 103 9.99 -7.07 -6.71
N THR A 104 10.80 -7.93 -6.08
CA THR A 104 10.39 -9.28 -5.65
C THR A 104 9.15 -9.21 -4.76
N VAL A 105 9.18 -8.40 -3.70
CA VAL A 105 8.03 -8.20 -2.80
C VAL A 105 6.78 -7.71 -3.55
N LEU A 106 6.93 -6.87 -4.58
CA LEU A 106 5.79 -6.39 -5.38
C LEU A 106 5.26 -7.45 -6.35
N VAL A 107 6.14 -8.26 -6.93
CA VAL A 107 5.78 -9.32 -7.89
C VAL A 107 5.14 -10.51 -7.17
N GLU A 108 5.65 -10.92 -6.01
CA GLU A 108 5.06 -11.99 -5.19
C GLU A 108 3.60 -11.67 -4.84
N ARG A 109 3.29 -10.39 -4.63
CA ARG A 109 1.92 -9.92 -4.36
C ARG A 109 0.93 -10.10 -5.50
N LEU A 110 1.39 -10.32 -6.73
CA LEU A 110 0.52 -10.67 -7.84
C LEU A 110 -0.21 -12.00 -7.58
N HIS A 111 0.34 -12.85 -6.70
CA HIS A 111 -0.18 -14.19 -6.38
C HIS A 111 -0.96 -14.23 -5.06
N ASP A 112 -0.70 -13.30 -4.12
CA ASP A 112 -1.28 -13.26 -2.76
C ASP A 112 -2.70 -12.63 -2.69
N HIS A 113 -3.60 -12.97 -3.62
CA HIS A 113 -5.00 -12.48 -3.73
C HIS A 113 -5.21 -11.21 -4.60
N PRO A 114 -5.35 -11.36 -5.94
CA PRO A 114 -5.54 -10.24 -6.87
C PRO A 114 -6.87 -9.46 -6.73
N ASP A 115 -7.81 -9.91 -5.89
CA ASP A 115 -9.16 -9.34 -5.77
C ASP A 115 -9.47 -8.61 -4.45
N GLY A 116 -8.48 -8.48 -3.56
CA GLY A 116 -8.65 -7.81 -2.28
C GLY A 116 -9.13 -6.37 -2.41
N TRP A 117 -10.02 -5.94 -1.51
CA TRP A 117 -10.60 -4.59 -1.52
C TRP A 117 -9.53 -3.48 -1.43
N ALA A 118 -8.37 -3.78 -0.82
CA ALA A 118 -7.29 -2.83 -0.60
C ALA A 118 -6.81 -2.14 -1.88
N LEU A 119 -6.42 -2.92 -2.90
CA LEU A 119 -5.95 -2.35 -4.17
C LEU A 119 -7.06 -1.56 -4.88
N LYS A 120 -8.31 -2.05 -4.84
CA LYS A 120 -9.46 -1.38 -5.46
C LYS A 120 -9.71 0.01 -4.86
N VAL A 121 -9.66 0.13 -3.54
CA VAL A 121 -9.81 1.44 -2.87
C VAL A 121 -8.64 2.37 -3.23
N LEU A 122 -7.39 1.87 -3.23
CA LEU A 122 -6.24 2.70 -3.62
C LEU A 122 -6.34 3.18 -5.07
N THR A 123 -6.72 2.31 -6.01
CA THR A 123 -6.93 2.69 -7.42
C THR A 123 -8.00 3.76 -7.55
N ARG A 124 -9.09 3.65 -6.77
CA ARG A 124 -10.16 4.66 -6.78
C ARG A 124 -9.64 6.02 -6.37
N GLU A 125 -8.82 6.10 -5.33
CA GLU A 125 -8.22 7.37 -4.88
C GLU A 125 -7.23 7.95 -5.88
N VAL A 126 -6.48 7.10 -6.60
CA VAL A 126 -5.57 7.55 -7.67
C VAL A 126 -6.34 8.19 -8.83
N LEU A 127 -7.51 7.65 -9.18
CA LEU A 127 -8.33 8.12 -10.31
C LEU A 127 -9.31 9.23 -9.93
N SER A 128 -9.80 9.23 -8.70
CA SER A 128 -10.82 10.15 -8.18
C SER A 128 -10.55 10.38 -6.70
N PRO A 129 -9.64 11.31 -6.36
CA PRO A 129 -9.20 11.53 -4.99
C PRO A 129 -10.32 12.11 -4.13
N SER A 130 -10.45 11.56 -2.93
CA SER A 130 -11.29 12.06 -1.85
C SER A 130 -10.54 13.08 -0.98
N PRO A 131 -11.22 13.88 -0.14
CA PRO A 131 -10.57 14.72 0.86
C PRO A 131 -9.66 13.93 1.83
N GLU A 132 -9.99 12.68 2.11
CA GLU A 132 -9.23 11.79 2.99
C GLU A 132 -7.88 11.36 2.38
N PHE A 133 -7.75 11.43 1.05
CA PHE A 133 -6.54 11.06 0.33
C PHE A 133 -5.33 11.87 0.77
N GLU A 134 -5.47 13.19 0.96
CA GLU A 134 -4.35 14.07 1.28
C GLU A 134 -3.70 13.70 2.62
N VAL A 135 -4.51 13.30 3.58
CA VAL A 135 -4.02 12.89 4.89
C VAL A 135 -3.23 11.59 4.78
N VAL A 136 -3.76 10.62 4.03
CA VAL A 136 -3.10 9.33 3.77
C VAL A 136 -1.82 9.51 2.94
N LEU A 137 -1.81 10.46 2.00
CA LEU A 137 -0.61 10.82 1.24
C LEU A 137 0.53 11.23 2.17
N LYS A 138 0.25 12.10 3.14
CA LYS A 138 1.24 12.58 4.11
C LYS A 138 1.73 11.47 5.05
N GLU A 139 0.82 10.60 5.50
CA GLU A 139 1.13 9.57 6.50
C GLU A 139 1.79 8.32 5.92
N GLN A 140 1.42 7.93 4.69
CA GLN A 140 1.86 6.67 4.08
C GLN A 140 2.63 6.90 2.79
N SER A 141 2.07 7.66 1.84
CA SER A 141 2.63 7.70 0.49
C SER A 141 3.94 8.47 0.40
N PHE A 142 4.05 9.65 1.03
CA PHE A 142 5.27 10.46 0.98
C PHE A 142 6.47 9.79 1.65
N PRO A 143 6.37 9.21 2.85
CA PRO A 143 7.50 8.51 3.45
C PRO A 143 7.94 7.29 2.62
N LYS A 144 7.00 6.50 2.09
CA LYS A 144 7.31 5.36 1.20
C LYS A 144 8.00 5.86 -0.07
N ALA A 145 7.43 6.86 -0.74
CA ALA A 145 7.99 7.43 -1.96
C ALA A 145 9.39 8.02 -1.74
N HIS A 146 9.66 8.62 -0.58
CA HIS A 146 10.99 9.14 -0.26
C HIS A 146 12.03 8.01 -0.16
N ILE A 147 11.72 6.91 0.53
CA ILE A 147 12.61 5.73 0.61
C ILE A 147 12.88 5.17 -0.80
N LEU A 148 11.82 4.98 -1.59
CA LEU A 148 11.94 4.45 -2.95
C LEU A 148 12.81 5.33 -3.85
N ARG A 149 12.61 6.65 -3.80
CA ARG A 149 13.42 7.61 -4.57
C ARG A 149 14.84 7.71 -4.06
N GLY A 150 15.05 7.61 -2.74
CA GLY A 150 16.39 7.56 -2.15
C GLY A 150 17.19 6.38 -2.69
N LEU A 151 16.56 5.20 -2.79
CA LEU A 151 17.18 4.02 -3.37
C LEU A 151 17.56 4.22 -4.85
N LEU A 152 16.65 4.76 -5.66
CA LEU A 152 16.94 5.04 -7.07
C LEU A 152 18.00 6.13 -7.23
N GLY A 153 17.98 7.17 -6.38
CA GLY A 153 18.98 8.22 -6.35
C GLY A 153 20.39 7.68 -6.06
N GLN A 154 20.52 6.69 -5.18
CA GLN A 154 21.80 6.00 -4.95
C GLN A 154 22.29 5.25 -6.19
N ILE A 155 21.41 4.56 -6.92
CA ILE A 155 21.77 3.85 -8.16
C ILE A 155 22.23 4.85 -9.24
N MET A 156 21.53 5.98 -9.35
CA MET A 156 21.76 6.99 -10.38
C MET A 156 22.84 8.02 -10.01
N ASN A 157 23.33 8.01 -8.78
CA ASN A 157 24.15 9.09 -8.20
C ASN A 157 23.51 10.48 -8.39
N LEU A 158 22.23 10.59 -8.00
CA LEU A 158 21.45 11.83 -8.03
C LEU A 158 20.66 11.99 -6.72
N PRO A 159 20.34 13.23 -6.30
CA PRO A 159 19.45 13.46 -5.17
C PRO A 159 18.09 12.77 -5.34
N ALA A 160 17.48 12.35 -4.23
CA ALA A 160 16.16 11.71 -4.24
C ALA A 160 15.08 12.60 -4.87
N ASP A 161 15.17 13.92 -4.64
CA ASP A 161 14.25 14.94 -5.16
C ASP A 161 14.68 15.51 -6.52
N HIS A 162 15.72 14.96 -7.16
CA HIS A 162 16.11 15.37 -8.50
C HIS A 162 15.00 15.04 -9.52
N PRO A 163 14.69 15.93 -10.50
CA PRO A 163 13.63 15.70 -11.49
C PRO A 163 13.75 14.39 -12.28
N THR A 164 14.98 13.93 -12.55
CA THR A 164 15.23 12.64 -13.20
C THR A 164 14.91 11.47 -12.26
N THR A 165 15.30 11.54 -10.98
CA THR A 165 14.99 10.51 -9.98
C THR A 165 13.48 10.37 -9.77
N LEU A 166 12.75 11.49 -9.72
CA LEU A 166 11.29 11.52 -9.64
C LEU A 166 10.63 10.80 -10.82
N ARG A 167 11.08 11.11 -12.05
CA ARG A 167 10.59 10.45 -13.27
C ARG A 167 10.92 8.96 -13.29
N SER A 168 12.15 8.62 -12.93
CA SER A 168 12.61 7.23 -12.84
C SER A 168 11.78 6.39 -11.87
N ALA A 169 11.36 6.96 -10.73
CA ALA A 169 10.49 6.25 -9.79
C ALA A 169 9.15 5.82 -10.43
N ILE A 170 8.55 6.69 -11.24
CA ILE A 170 7.34 6.36 -11.99
C ILE A 170 7.66 5.26 -13.00
N SER A 171 8.71 5.41 -13.81
CA SER A 171 9.08 4.42 -14.83
C SER A 171 9.40 3.04 -14.27
N VAL A 172 10.04 2.95 -13.10
CA VAL A 172 10.43 1.69 -12.47
C VAL A 172 9.24 1.00 -11.80
N PHE A 173 8.42 1.73 -11.03
CA PHE A 173 7.38 1.11 -10.21
C PHE A 173 6.00 1.04 -10.87
N ALA A 174 5.68 1.94 -11.81
CA ALA A 174 4.38 1.94 -12.47
C ALA A 174 4.05 0.61 -13.18
N PRO A 175 4.99 -0.08 -13.87
CA PRO A 175 4.68 -1.38 -14.47
C PRO A 175 4.27 -2.44 -13.45
N CYS A 176 4.96 -2.53 -12.30
CA CYS A 176 4.59 -3.46 -11.22
C CYS A 176 3.22 -3.12 -10.64
N LEU A 177 2.99 -1.84 -10.32
CA LEU A 177 1.73 -1.36 -9.78
C LEU A 177 0.56 -1.54 -10.75
N PHE A 178 0.80 -1.35 -12.04
CA PHE A 178 -0.18 -1.59 -13.09
C PHE A 178 -0.65 -3.05 -13.12
N LEU A 179 0.27 -4.01 -13.02
CA LEU A 179 -0.09 -5.44 -13.00
C LEU A 179 -0.91 -5.82 -11.76
N LEU A 180 -0.68 -5.16 -10.63
CA LEU A 180 -1.46 -5.34 -9.41
C LEU A 180 -2.91 -4.86 -9.57
N ILE A 181 -3.14 -3.77 -10.31
CA ILE A 181 -4.48 -3.17 -10.48
C ILE A 181 -5.19 -3.62 -11.77
N ALA A 182 -4.48 -4.27 -12.69
CA ALA A 182 -5.03 -4.70 -13.97
C ALA A 182 -6.20 -5.68 -13.75
N HIS A 183 -7.38 -5.30 -14.25
CA HIS A 183 -8.61 -6.07 -14.11
C HIS A 183 -8.61 -7.31 -15.03
N GLN A 184 -9.46 -8.28 -14.70
CA GLN A 184 -9.46 -9.59 -15.34
C GLN A 184 -9.65 -9.54 -16.87
N PRO A 185 -10.59 -8.75 -17.44
CA PRO A 185 -10.68 -8.59 -18.89
C PRO A 185 -9.38 -8.10 -19.55
N LEU A 186 -8.67 -7.15 -18.95
CA LEU A 186 -7.41 -6.63 -19.47
C LEU A 186 -6.32 -7.71 -19.46
N LYS A 187 -6.22 -8.45 -18.35
CA LYS A 187 -5.30 -9.59 -18.22
C LYS A 187 -5.60 -10.67 -19.27
N GLN A 188 -6.88 -10.99 -19.49
CA GLN A 188 -7.30 -12.06 -20.39
C GLN A 188 -7.17 -11.73 -21.88
N HIS A 189 -7.47 -10.48 -22.28
CA HIS A 189 -7.59 -10.13 -23.70
C HIS A 189 -6.41 -9.30 -24.22
N VAL A 190 -5.87 -8.40 -23.39
CA VAL A 190 -4.79 -7.49 -23.83
C VAL A 190 -3.43 -8.04 -23.45
N LEU A 191 -3.29 -8.56 -22.23
CA LEU A 191 -2.06 -9.16 -21.74
C LEU A 191 -2.01 -10.68 -21.96
N GLN A 192 -2.79 -11.18 -22.93
CA GLN A 192 -2.80 -12.59 -23.27
C GLN A 192 -1.38 -13.07 -23.62
N GLY A 193 -0.93 -14.14 -22.98
CA GLY A 193 0.41 -14.69 -23.17
C GLY A 193 1.53 -14.00 -22.37
N LEU A 194 1.24 -12.95 -21.60
CA LEU A 194 2.19 -12.43 -20.62
C LEU A 194 2.42 -13.48 -19.54
N SER A 195 3.64 -14.03 -19.47
CA SER A 195 4.04 -14.89 -18.37
C SER A 195 4.22 -14.03 -17.11
N LEU A 196 3.44 -14.35 -16.07
CA LEU A 196 3.59 -13.77 -14.73
C LEU A 196 4.36 -14.72 -13.79
N GLU A 197 5.14 -15.64 -14.36
CA GLU A 197 6.09 -16.43 -13.59
C GLU A 197 7.03 -15.47 -12.83
N PRO A 198 7.07 -15.52 -11.48
CA PRO A 198 7.69 -14.50 -10.67
C PRO A 198 9.13 -14.18 -11.08
N GLN A 199 9.95 -15.22 -11.29
CA GLN A 199 11.38 -15.02 -11.46
C GLN A 199 11.72 -14.37 -12.80
N GLY A 200 11.13 -14.88 -13.89
CA GLY A 200 11.28 -14.30 -15.22
C GLY A 200 10.76 -12.86 -15.28
N LEU A 201 9.66 -12.56 -14.58
CA LEU A 201 9.13 -11.20 -14.51
C LEU A 201 10.06 -10.25 -13.74
N ILE A 202 10.58 -10.69 -12.59
CA ILE A 202 11.55 -9.92 -11.78
C ILE A 202 12.82 -9.64 -12.60
N ASP A 203 13.37 -10.65 -13.28
CA ASP A 203 14.59 -10.51 -14.07
C ASP A 203 14.40 -9.55 -15.25
N HIS A 204 13.24 -9.62 -15.92
CA HIS A 204 12.87 -8.69 -16.98
C HIS A 204 12.77 -7.25 -16.45
N MET A 205 12.02 -7.05 -15.36
CA MET A 205 11.83 -5.73 -14.73
C MET A 205 13.14 -5.14 -14.25
N MET A 206 14.02 -5.95 -13.64
CA MET A 206 15.34 -5.51 -13.21
C MET A 206 16.22 -5.08 -14.39
N SER A 207 16.23 -5.86 -15.46
CA SER A 207 17.02 -5.55 -16.67
C SER A 207 16.57 -4.23 -17.29
N TYR A 208 15.25 -4.05 -17.45
CA TYR A 208 14.68 -2.82 -18.00
C TYR A 208 14.93 -1.61 -17.09
N ALA A 209 14.70 -1.77 -15.78
CA ALA A 209 14.89 -0.70 -14.80
C ALA A 209 16.35 -0.24 -14.76
N LEU A 210 17.31 -1.15 -14.60
CA LEU A 210 18.72 -0.77 -14.50
C LEU A 210 19.25 -0.13 -15.79
N GLY A 211 18.89 -0.68 -16.96
CA GLY A 211 19.26 -0.10 -18.24
C GLY A 211 18.69 1.32 -18.42
N GLY A 212 17.42 1.51 -18.08
CA GLY A 212 16.77 2.82 -18.12
C GLY A 212 17.37 3.83 -17.15
N LEU A 213 17.61 3.43 -15.89
CA LEU A 213 18.22 4.27 -14.86
C LEU A 213 19.62 4.73 -15.27
N GLN A 214 20.44 3.83 -15.80
CA GLN A 214 21.79 4.17 -16.28
C GLN A 214 21.75 5.18 -17.43
N ALA A 215 20.88 4.96 -18.42
CA ALA A 215 20.76 5.83 -19.58
C ALA A 215 20.34 7.26 -19.20
N VAL A 216 19.30 7.40 -18.37
CA VAL A 216 18.79 8.72 -17.97
C VAL A 216 19.69 9.42 -16.94
N ALA A 217 20.45 8.68 -16.14
CA ALA A 217 21.46 9.26 -15.25
C ALA A 217 22.59 9.91 -16.04
N ALA A 218 23.13 9.21 -17.05
CA ALA A 218 24.18 9.75 -17.92
C ALA A 218 23.75 11.07 -18.57
N THR A 219 22.56 11.12 -19.17
CA THR A 219 22.03 12.37 -19.75
C THR A 219 21.88 13.50 -18.73
N ALA A 220 21.50 13.19 -17.49
CA ALA A 220 21.35 14.18 -16.43
C ALA A 220 22.69 14.75 -15.96
N HIS A 221 23.73 13.91 -15.88
CA HIS A 221 25.08 14.35 -15.55
C HIS A 221 25.71 15.16 -16.68
N ASP A 222 25.48 14.78 -17.94
CA ASP A 222 25.96 15.53 -19.10
C ASP A 222 25.34 16.93 -19.18
N ALA A 223 24.06 17.08 -18.81
CA ALA A 223 23.38 18.37 -18.80
C ALA A 223 23.81 19.30 -17.65
N ALA A 224 24.53 18.77 -16.65
CA ALA A 224 25.03 19.52 -15.49
C ALA A 224 26.49 19.99 -15.66
N ASN A 225 27.19 19.48 -16.67
CA ASN A 225 28.56 19.86 -17.05
C ASN A 225 28.56 20.91 -18.18
#